data_AF-A0A377TJ64-F1
#
_entry.id   AF-A0A377TJ64-F1
#
_cell.length_a   1.000
_cell.length_b   1.000
_cell.length_c   1.000
_cell.angle_alpha   90.00
_cell.angle_beta   90.00
_cell.angle_gamma   90.00
#
_symmetry.space_group_name_H-M   'P 1'
#
loop_
_entity.id
_entity.type
_entity.pdbx_description
1 polymer ?
#
loop_
_entity_poly.entity_id
_entity_poly.type
_entity_poly.pdbx_seq_one_letter_code
_entity_poly.pdbx_strand_id
1 'polypeptide(L)'
;MSCGYACRAIPVSGQLTLAGSFDRQAERWKGSLSDTRFQTPVGPVALTRSIALDYRNLEQKISIGPHCWTNPNAELCVPETIDAGASGRARVNLNRFDLAMLKPFMPEATQASGVFTGNADVSWDHHQRGTAAGQSVPQRAQRQGDPGRQRRAVAGGVRYAEPQRRPCTTIAPSWAGLSA
;
A
#
# COMPACT_ATOMS: atom_id res chain seq x y z
N MET A 1 -12.45 33.89 -3.55
CA MET A 1 -13.10 32.57 -3.60
C MET A 1 -12.06 31.52 -3.26
N SER A 2 -12.07 31.03 -2.02
CA SER A 2 -11.18 29.96 -1.56
C SER A 2 -11.78 28.60 -1.93
N CYS A 3 -10.99 27.74 -2.57
CA CYS A 3 -11.22 26.30 -2.51
C CYS A 3 -10.19 25.74 -1.53
N GLY A 4 -10.62 25.48 -0.29
CA GLY A 4 -9.82 24.75 0.68
C GLY A 4 -9.87 23.27 0.33
N TYR A 5 -8.73 22.68 -0.05
CA TYR A 5 -8.62 21.23 -0.13
C TYR A 5 -8.50 20.69 1.28
N ALA A 6 -9.64 20.45 1.92
CA ALA A 6 -9.70 19.53 3.03
C ALA A 6 -9.43 18.12 2.45
N CYS A 7 -8.27 17.55 2.76
CA CYS A 7 -8.04 16.11 2.56
C CYS A 7 -9.00 15.34 3.47
N ARG A 8 -10.22 15.13 2.99
CA ARG A 8 -11.26 14.42 3.71
C ARG A 8 -10.91 12.93 3.64
N ALA A 9 -10.39 12.38 4.74
CA ALA A 9 -10.17 10.95 4.83
C ALA A 9 -11.52 10.23 4.71
N ILE A 10 -11.63 9.32 3.75
CA ILE A 10 -12.78 8.41 3.66
C ILE A 10 -12.50 7.30 4.67
N PRO A 11 -13.34 7.13 5.71
CA PRO A 11 -13.08 6.14 6.74
C PRO A 11 -13.12 4.74 6.14
N VAL A 12 -12.11 3.94 6.48
CA VAL A 12 -12.08 2.50 6.19
C VAL A 12 -12.69 1.79 7.38
N SER A 13 -13.76 1.03 7.15
CA SER A 13 -14.36 0.16 8.17
C SER A 13 -13.91 -1.29 7.94
N GLY A 14 -13.92 -2.11 8.99
CA GLY A 14 -13.54 -3.49 8.86
C GLY A 14 -13.95 -4.35 10.04
N GLN A 15 -13.81 -5.65 9.86
CA GLN A 15 -14.01 -6.69 10.86
C GLN A 15 -12.82 -7.64 10.81
N LEU A 16 -12.43 -8.15 11.97
CA LEU A 16 -11.45 -9.21 12.12
C LEU A 16 -11.75 -10.02 13.37
N THR A 17 -11.36 -11.30 13.35
CA THR A 17 -11.40 -12.18 14.51
C THR A 17 -9.97 -12.52 14.92
N LEU A 18 -9.59 -12.14 16.13
CA LEU A 18 -8.29 -12.47 16.73
C LEU A 18 -8.52 -13.37 17.95
N ALA A 19 -7.96 -14.58 17.90
CA ALA A 19 -7.99 -15.53 19.01
C ALA A 19 -6.56 -15.89 19.39
N GLY A 20 -6.30 -16.19 20.67
CA GLY A 20 -4.98 -16.63 21.11
C GLY A 20 -4.84 -16.73 22.61
N SER A 21 -3.67 -17.16 23.04
CA SER A 21 -3.30 -17.35 24.45
C SER A 21 -1.87 -16.90 24.69
N PHE A 22 -1.63 -16.34 25.87
CA PHE A 22 -0.29 -15.93 26.32
C PHE A 22 0.26 -16.91 27.35
N ASP A 23 1.42 -17.48 27.06
CA ASP A 23 2.24 -18.21 28.03
C ASP A 23 3.15 -17.21 28.75
N ARG A 24 2.92 -17.03 30.05
CA ARG A 24 3.71 -16.11 30.89
C ARG A 24 5.11 -16.62 31.18
N GLN A 25 5.32 -17.93 31.27
CA GLN A 25 6.64 -18.49 31.59
C GLN A 25 7.56 -18.43 30.37
N ALA A 26 7.01 -18.72 29.19
CA ALA A 26 7.76 -18.62 27.93
C ALA A 26 7.77 -17.19 27.33
N GLU A 27 7.05 -16.24 27.93
CA GLU A 27 6.76 -14.91 27.40
C GLU A 27 6.37 -14.92 25.91
N ARG A 28 5.46 -15.84 25.57
CA ARG A 28 5.10 -16.15 24.19
C ARG A 28 3.60 -16.10 24.00
N TRP A 29 3.15 -15.32 23.03
CA TRP A 29 1.75 -15.30 22.60
C TRP A 29 1.59 -16.10 21.32
N LYS A 30 0.63 -17.02 21.29
CA LYS A 30 0.24 -17.75 20.07
C LYS A 30 -1.23 -17.49 19.79
N GLY A 31 -1.56 -17.29 18.53
CA GLY A 31 -2.92 -17.01 18.14
C GLY A 31 -3.19 -17.18 16.65
N SER A 32 -4.39 -16.80 16.25
CA SER A 32 -4.87 -16.87 14.89
C SER A 32 -5.66 -15.61 14.54
N LEU A 33 -5.36 -15.03 13.38
CA LEU A 33 -6.19 -13.99 12.75
C LEU A 33 -7.10 -14.66 11.72
N SER A 34 -8.37 -14.33 11.70
CA SER A 34 -9.37 -14.92 10.79
C SER A 34 -10.50 -13.93 10.49
N ASP A 35 -11.41 -14.31 9.60
CA ASP A 35 -12.62 -13.56 9.22
C ASP A 35 -12.38 -12.07 8.93
N THR A 36 -11.19 -11.75 8.42
CA THR A 36 -10.75 -10.36 8.29
C THR A 36 -11.22 -9.78 6.97
N ARG A 37 -11.94 -8.65 7.04
CA ARG A 37 -12.49 -7.92 5.90
C ARG A 37 -12.45 -6.42 6.15
N PHE A 38 -12.08 -5.65 5.14
CA PHE A 38 -12.07 -4.19 5.15
C PHE A 38 -12.85 -3.66 3.96
N GLN A 39 -13.64 -2.61 4.19
CA GLN A 39 -14.26 -1.84 3.13
C GLN A 39 -13.34 -0.67 2.78
N THR A 40 -12.74 -0.72 1.58
CA THR A 40 -11.84 0.33 1.10
C THR A 40 -12.45 1.07 -0.08
N PRO A 41 -12.00 2.30 -0.41
CA PRO A 41 -12.48 3.04 -1.57
C PRO A 41 -12.33 2.31 -2.91
N VAL A 42 -11.41 1.34 -2.99
CA VAL A 42 -11.15 0.51 -4.18
C VAL A 42 -11.78 -0.89 -4.08
N GLY A 43 -12.78 -1.05 -3.21
CA GLY A 43 -13.53 -2.28 -3.00
C GLY A 43 -13.14 -3.03 -1.73
N PRO A 44 -13.85 -4.12 -1.41
CA PRO A 44 -13.57 -4.90 -0.23
C PRO A 44 -12.20 -5.60 -0.35
N VAL A 45 -11.48 -5.66 0.76
CA VAL A 45 -10.26 -6.45 0.91
C VAL A 45 -10.50 -7.48 1.99
N ALA A 46 -10.27 -8.76 1.71
CA ALA A 46 -10.53 -9.84 2.63
C ALA A 46 -9.33 -10.78 2.77
N LEU A 47 -9.18 -11.37 3.94
CA LEU A 47 -8.24 -12.43 4.21
C LEU A 47 -8.84 -13.76 3.73
N THR A 48 -8.08 -14.49 2.92
CA THR A 48 -8.54 -15.75 2.30
C THR A 48 -8.66 -16.92 3.27
N ARG A 49 -7.81 -16.97 4.29
CA ARG A 49 -7.74 -18.05 5.28
C ARG A 49 -7.15 -17.55 6.59
N SER A 50 -7.38 -18.30 7.67
CA SER A 50 -6.79 -17.96 8.95
C SER A 50 -5.25 -17.96 8.91
N ILE A 51 -4.66 -16.97 9.58
CA ILE A 51 -3.22 -16.78 9.73
C ILE A 51 -2.81 -17.21 11.14
N ALA A 52 -1.85 -18.12 11.25
CA ALA A 52 -1.19 -18.39 12.52
C ALA A 52 -0.23 -17.25 12.88
N LEU A 53 -0.29 -16.79 14.13
CA LEU A 53 0.55 -15.74 14.67
C LEU A 53 1.28 -16.26 15.90
N ASP A 54 2.57 -15.94 16.00
CA ASP A 54 3.42 -16.38 17.10
C ASP A 54 4.38 -15.26 17.51
N TYR A 55 4.06 -14.55 18.58
CA TYR A 55 4.86 -13.47 19.13
C TYR A 55 5.74 -14.00 20.27
N ARG A 56 7.05 -13.79 20.15
CA ARG A 56 8.09 -14.20 21.11
C ARG A 56 8.71 -12.95 21.71
N ASN A 57 8.33 -12.64 22.96
CA ASN A 57 8.74 -11.39 23.61
C ASN A 57 10.25 -11.34 23.87
N LEU A 58 10.85 -12.45 24.30
CA LEU A 58 12.30 -12.52 24.57
C LEU A 58 13.15 -12.17 23.33
N GLU A 59 12.66 -12.51 22.14
CA GLU A 59 13.31 -12.21 20.86
C GLU A 59 12.86 -10.87 20.26
N GLN A 60 11.77 -10.27 20.78
CA GLN A 60 11.07 -9.14 20.16
C GLN A 60 10.70 -9.41 18.69
N LYS A 61 10.16 -10.60 18.45
CA LYS A 61 9.79 -11.07 17.10
C LYS A 61 8.37 -11.61 17.03
N ILE A 62 7.76 -11.45 15.86
CA ILE A 62 6.49 -12.11 15.50
C ILE A 62 6.69 -12.97 14.26
N SER A 63 6.24 -14.22 14.32
CA SER A 63 6.07 -15.05 13.13
C SER A 63 4.63 -14.95 12.63
N ILE A 64 4.49 -14.68 11.33
CA ILE A 64 3.21 -14.52 10.64
C ILE A 64 3.14 -15.59 9.57
N GLY A 65 2.19 -16.51 9.70
CA GLY A 65 2.03 -17.61 8.74
C GLY A 65 1.67 -17.14 7.32
N PRO A 66 1.84 -18.01 6.31
CA PRO A 66 1.56 -17.66 4.93
C PRO A 66 0.08 -17.36 4.70
N HIS A 67 -0.21 -16.32 3.94
CA HIS A 67 -1.57 -15.80 3.80
C HIS A 67 -1.77 -15.03 2.49
N CYS A 68 -3.02 -14.90 2.06
CA CYS A 68 -3.37 -14.09 0.90
C CYS A 68 -4.52 -13.13 1.22
N TRP A 69 -4.44 -11.94 0.67
CA TRP A 69 -5.45 -10.90 0.68
C TRP A 69 -6.07 -10.79 -0.70
N THR A 70 -7.39 -10.75 -0.76
CA THR A 70 -8.15 -10.67 -2.00
C THR A 70 -9.03 -9.44 -2.05
N ASN A 71 -9.12 -8.89 -3.24
CA ASN A 71 -10.05 -7.87 -3.68
C ASN A 71 -10.59 -8.34 -5.05
N PRO A 72 -11.82 -7.98 -5.47
CA PRO A 72 -12.32 -8.35 -6.80
C PRO A 72 -11.36 -8.04 -7.96
N ASN A 73 -10.49 -7.06 -7.78
CA ASN A 73 -9.53 -6.60 -8.79
C ASN A 73 -8.06 -6.89 -8.41
N ALA A 74 -7.75 -7.48 -7.24
CA ALA A 74 -6.37 -7.77 -6.86
C ALA A 74 -6.22 -8.97 -5.92
N GLU A 75 -5.06 -9.62 -5.98
CA GLU A 75 -4.67 -10.68 -5.06
C GLU A 75 -3.20 -10.51 -4.66
N LEU A 76 -2.97 -10.41 -3.36
CA LEU A 76 -1.65 -10.25 -2.75
C LEU A 76 -1.40 -11.41 -1.77
N CYS A 77 -0.37 -12.18 -2.02
CA CYS A 77 0.00 -13.34 -1.22
C CYS A 77 1.37 -13.16 -0.57
N VAL A 78 1.50 -13.68 0.63
CA VAL A 78 2.74 -13.89 1.35
C VAL A 78 2.93 -15.40 1.45
N PRO A 79 3.72 -16.02 0.55
CA PRO A 79 3.78 -17.47 0.43
C PRO A 79 4.60 -18.16 1.52
N GLU A 80 5.44 -17.40 2.23
CA GLU A 80 6.35 -17.90 3.26
C GLU A 80 6.05 -17.24 4.62
N THR A 81 6.37 -17.93 5.71
CA THR A 81 6.25 -17.34 7.05
C THR A 81 7.18 -16.15 7.17
N ILE A 82 6.64 -15.00 7.57
CA ILE A 82 7.45 -13.82 7.90
C ILE A 82 7.90 -13.97 9.34
N ASP A 83 9.20 -13.85 9.61
CA ASP A 83 9.73 -13.65 10.95
C ASP A 83 10.20 -12.20 11.11
N ALA A 84 9.37 -11.39 11.75
CA ALA A 84 9.52 -9.94 11.82
C ALA A 84 9.92 -9.48 13.21
N GLY A 85 11.02 -8.73 13.30
CA GLY A 85 11.40 -7.94 14.47
C GLY A 85 12.06 -6.64 14.04
N ALA A 86 13.09 -6.20 14.78
CA ALA A 86 13.94 -5.06 14.37
C ALA A 86 14.54 -5.24 12.96
N SER A 87 14.76 -6.49 12.55
CA SER A 87 15.04 -6.84 11.16
C SER A 87 14.13 -7.98 10.71
N GLY A 88 14.05 -8.17 9.41
CA GLY A 88 13.25 -9.24 8.84
C GLY A 88 13.29 -9.27 7.31
N ARG A 89 12.62 -10.28 6.77
CA ARG A 89 12.41 -10.45 5.34
C ARG A 89 11.00 -10.97 5.09
N ALA A 90 10.40 -10.50 4.02
CA ALA A 90 9.14 -11.01 3.50
C ALA A 90 9.23 -11.19 2.00
N ARG A 91 8.74 -12.33 1.50
CA ARG A 91 8.41 -12.47 0.08
C ARG A 91 6.94 -12.15 -0.10
N VAL A 92 6.64 -11.35 -1.11
CA VAL A 92 5.29 -10.93 -1.44
C VAL A 92 5.05 -11.17 -2.92
N ASN A 93 3.95 -11.84 -3.24
CA ASN A 93 3.51 -12.13 -4.59
C ASN A 93 2.22 -11.37 -4.86
N LEU A 94 2.28 -10.44 -5.80
CA LEU A 94 1.10 -9.81 -6.38
C LEU A 94 0.65 -10.68 -7.56
N ASN A 95 -0.26 -11.59 -7.27
CA ASN A 95 -0.78 -12.55 -8.25
C ASN A 95 -1.69 -11.88 -9.28
N ARG A 96 -2.34 -10.79 -8.88
CA ARG A 96 -3.19 -9.98 -9.76
C ARG A 96 -3.30 -8.56 -9.23
N PHE A 97 -3.25 -7.60 -10.13
CA PHE A 97 -3.67 -6.23 -9.90
C PHE A 97 -4.25 -5.65 -11.19
N ASP A 98 -5.57 -5.52 -11.24
CA ASP A 98 -6.26 -4.90 -12.35
C ASP A 98 -6.13 -3.37 -12.24
N LEU A 99 -5.60 -2.73 -13.29
CA LEU A 99 -5.44 -1.28 -13.33
C LEU A 99 -6.78 -0.53 -13.23
N ALA A 100 -7.91 -1.22 -13.38
CA ALA A 100 -9.22 -0.69 -13.02
C ALA A 100 -9.30 -0.17 -11.57
N MET A 101 -8.50 -0.71 -10.63
CA MET A 101 -8.43 -0.22 -9.25
C MET A 101 -7.92 1.21 -9.13
N LEU A 102 -7.16 1.69 -10.13
CA LEU A 102 -6.58 3.03 -10.10
C LEU A 102 -7.53 4.10 -10.66
N LYS A 103 -8.64 3.71 -11.31
CA LYS A 103 -9.61 4.63 -11.89
C LYS A 103 -10.06 5.76 -10.94
N PRO A 104 -10.36 5.50 -9.65
CA PRO A 104 -10.76 6.57 -8.73
C PRO A 104 -9.68 7.63 -8.46
N PHE A 105 -8.42 7.34 -8.80
CA PHE A 105 -7.28 8.22 -8.59
C PHE A 105 -6.71 8.80 -9.89
N MET A 106 -7.29 8.48 -11.04
CA MET A 106 -6.83 8.94 -12.34
C MET A 106 -7.73 10.06 -12.89
N PRO A 107 -7.16 11.09 -13.53
CA PRO A 107 -7.94 12.05 -14.31
C PRO A 107 -8.69 11.35 -15.44
N GLU A 108 -9.86 11.87 -15.82
CA GLU A 108 -10.74 11.26 -16.84
C GLU A 108 -10.05 11.05 -18.21
N ALA A 109 -9.09 11.91 -18.56
CA ALA A 109 -8.28 11.82 -19.78
C ALA A 109 -7.24 10.69 -19.76
N THR A 110 -6.93 10.12 -18.59
CA THR A 110 -5.92 9.07 -18.42
C THR A 110 -6.62 7.74 -18.18
N GLN A 111 -6.58 6.86 -19.17
CA GLN A 111 -7.10 5.50 -19.05
C GLN A 111 -5.93 4.51 -19.03
N ALA A 112 -5.81 3.77 -17.94
CA ALA A 112 -4.91 2.64 -17.83
C ALA A 112 -5.72 1.35 -17.77
N SER A 113 -5.35 0.36 -18.58
CA SER A 113 -6.00 -0.94 -18.63
C SER A 113 -4.98 -2.06 -18.70
N GLY A 114 -5.34 -3.21 -18.15
CA GLY A 114 -4.51 -4.39 -18.07
C GLY A 114 -4.38 -4.93 -16.66
N VAL A 115 -3.77 -6.10 -16.56
CA VAL A 115 -3.48 -6.77 -15.30
C VAL A 115 -1.97 -6.77 -15.09
N PHE A 116 -1.56 -6.35 -13.91
CA PHE A 116 -0.18 -6.39 -13.45
C PHE A 116 0.00 -7.51 -12.44
N THR A 117 1.13 -8.19 -12.53
CA THR A 117 1.57 -9.19 -11.56
C THR A 117 3.04 -8.92 -11.24
N GLY A 118 3.51 -9.39 -10.08
CA GLY A 118 4.90 -9.24 -9.72
C GLY A 118 5.22 -9.90 -8.39
N ASN A 119 6.49 -10.21 -8.20
CA ASN A 119 7.00 -10.70 -6.93
C ASN A 119 8.01 -9.71 -6.38
N ALA A 120 8.03 -9.55 -5.06
CA ALA A 120 8.97 -8.71 -4.36
C ALA A 120 9.56 -9.45 -3.16
N ASP A 121 10.88 -9.44 -3.06
CA ASP A 121 11.59 -9.80 -1.83
C ASP A 121 11.93 -8.49 -1.10
N VAL A 122 11.39 -8.34 0.10
CA VAL A 122 11.55 -7.14 0.94
C VAL A 122 12.34 -7.53 2.17
N SER A 123 13.44 -6.84 2.43
CA SER A 123 14.20 -6.96 3.68
C SER A 123 14.38 -5.62 4.35
N TRP A 124 14.34 -5.61 5.68
CA TRP A 124 14.53 -4.41 6.50
C TRP A 124 15.44 -4.71 7.70
N ASP A 125 16.08 -3.65 8.20
CA ASP A 125 16.85 -3.64 9.42
C ASP A 125 16.78 -2.22 10.05
N HIS A 126 16.10 -2.09 11.18
CA HIS A 126 15.91 -0.82 11.89
C HIS A 126 17.19 -0.30 12.56
N HIS A 127 18.22 -1.13 12.74
CA HIS A 127 19.52 -0.69 13.26
C HIS A 127 20.35 0.02 12.19
N GLN A 128 20.02 -0.18 10.92
CA GLN A 128 20.59 0.56 9.79
C GLN A 128 19.61 1.67 9.42
N ARG A 129 19.99 2.94 9.63
CA ARG A 129 19.11 4.07 9.27
C ARG A 129 18.75 4.01 7.78
N GLY A 130 17.54 3.57 7.46
CA GLY A 130 16.85 3.91 6.22
C GLY A 130 16.92 2.94 5.03
N THR A 131 17.11 1.63 5.21
CA THR A 131 17.05 0.70 4.05
C THR A 131 16.00 -0.40 4.22
N ALA A 132 14.79 -0.12 3.71
CA ALA A 132 13.97 -1.18 3.15
C ALA A 132 14.52 -1.47 1.75
N ALA A 133 15.22 -2.59 1.58
CA ALA A 133 15.68 -3.03 0.28
C ALA A 133 14.61 -3.96 -0.31
N GLY A 134 13.95 -3.51 -1.38
CA GLY A 134 12.98 -4.30 -2.14
C GLY A 134 13.55 -4.63 -3.52
N GLN A 135 13.68 -5.91 -3.84
CA GLN A 135 13.94 -6.35 -5.21
C GLN A 135 12.62 -6.82 -5.80
N SER A 136 12.13 -6.14 -6.84
CA SER A 136 10.96 -6.58 -7.60
C SER A 136 11.39 -7.20 -8.91
N VAL A 137 10.84 -8.38 -9.23
CA VAL A 137 11.01 -8.97 -10.56
C VAL A 137 9.79 -8.58 -11.40
N PRO A 138 9.92 -7.67 -12.38
CA PRO A 138 8.81 -7.30 -13.23
C PRO A 138 8.41 -8.49 -14.10
N GLN A 139 7.16 -8.94 -13.99
CA GLN A 139 6.60 -9.89 -14.96
C GLN A 139 6.07 -9.13 -16.17
N ARG A 140 6.26 -9.70 -17.36
CA ARG A 140 5.89 -9.09 -18.65
C ARG A 140 4.37 -8.79 -18.64
N ALA A 141 4.01 -7.51 -18.58
CA ALA A 141 2.63 -7.07 -18.73
C ALA A 141 2.10 -7.55 -20.09
N GLN A 142 1.12 -8.45 -20.08
CA GLN A 142 0.39 -8.82 -21.29
C GLN A 142 -0.51 -7.63 -21.64
N ARG A 143 -0.07 -6.80 -22.59
CA ARG A 143 -0.95 -5.81 -23.21
C ARG A 143 -2.02 -6.58 -23.99
N GLN A 144 -3.26 -6.56 -23.51
CA GLN A 144 -4.39 -6.93 -24.34
C GLN A 144 -4.65 -5.79 -25.33
N GLY A 145 -3.93 -5.81 -26.45
CA GLY A 145 -4.17 -4.91 -27.58
C GLY A 145 -5.32 -5.43 -28.42
N ASP A 146 -6.30 -4.57 -28.69
CA ASP A 146 -7.28 -4.74 -29.76
C ASP A 146 -6.51 -4.87 -31.11
N PRO A 147 -6.67 -5.96 -31.89
CA PRO A 147 -5.88 -6.19 -33.10
C PRO A 147 -6.08 -5.17 -34.23
N GLY A 148 -6.99 -4.19 -34.09
CA GLY A 148 -7.47 -3.38 -35.20
C GLY A 148 -6.98 -1.94 -35.33
N ARG A 149 -6.21 -1.36 -34.40
CA ARG A 149 -5.96 0.10 -34.41
C ARG A 149 -4.48 0.50 -34.33
N GLN A 150 -3.78 0.45 -35.46
CA GLN A 150 -2.51 1.17 -35.63
C GLN A 150 -2.77 2.69 -35.53
N ARG A 151 -2.50 3.28 -34.36
CA ARG A 151 -2.38 4.74 -34.24
C ARG A 151 -0.96 5.13 -34.64
N ARG A 152 -0.83 5.91 -35.72
CA ARG A 152 0.41 6.61 -36.09
C ARG A 152 0.94 7.37 -34.87
N ALA A 153 2.20 7.13 -34.52
CA ALA A 153 2.90 7.94 -33.56
C ALA A 153 3.10 9.34 -34.16
N VAL A 154 2.45 10.35 -33.57
CA VAL A 154 2.78 11.76 -33.83
C VAL A 154 3.88 12.14 -32.84
N ALA A 155 5.07 12.44 -33.34
CA ALA A 155 6.16 12.99 -32.54
C ALA A 155 5.80 14.43 -32.12
N GLY A 156 5.08 14.56 -31.01
CA GLY A 156 4.84 15.83 -30.34
C GLY A 156 5.84 16.01 -29.20
N GLY A 157 6.81 16.90 -29.36
CA GLY A 157 7.70 17.29 -28.28
C GLY A 157 6.93 18.01 -27.17
N VAL A 158 6.95 17.45 -25.96
CA VAL A 158 6.40 18.10 -24.77
C VAL A 158 7.39 19.14 -24.30
N ARG A 159 7.09 20.43 -24.52
CA ARG A 159 7.74 21.51 -23.78
C ARG A 159 7.02 21.67 -22.45
N TYR A 160 7.69 21.36 -21.35
CA TYR A 160 7.20 21.73 -20.03
C TYR A 160 7.31 23.25 -19.89
N ALA A 161 6.19 23.94 -19.70
CA ALA A 161 6.21 25.32 -19.24
C ALA A 161 6.59 25.29 -17.75
N GLU A 162 7.74 25.89 -17.43
CA GLU A 162 8.22 26.04 -16.06
C GLU A 162 7.24 26.94 -15.28
N PRO A 163 6.67 26.49 -14.15
CA PRO A 163 5.73 27.30 -13.40
C PRO A 163 6.50 28.46 -12.76
N GLN A 164 6.16 29.68 -13.17
CA GLN A 164 6.67 30.93 -12.59
C GLN A 164 6.44 30.90 -11.07
N ARG A 165 7.51 30.67 -10.31
CA ARG A 165 7.50 30.76 -8.84
C ARG A 165 7.22 32.21 -8.48
N ARG A 166 6.00 32.51 -8.02
CA ARG A 166 5.74 33.79 -7.36
C ARG A 166 6.39 33.75 -5.96
N PRO A 167 7.18 34.75 -5.57
CA PRO A 167 7.70 34.81 -4.21
C PRO A 167 6.54 34.99 -3.23
N CYS A 168 6.51 34.16 -2.17
CA CYS A 168 5.62 34.39 -1.05
C CYS A 168 6.06 35.67 -0.35
N THR A 169 5.24 36.72 -0.41
CA THR A 169 5.42 37.91 0.43
C THR A 169 5.12 37.52 1.87
N THR A 170 6.12 37.60 2.75
CA THR A 170 5.92 37.46 4.19
C THR A 170 5.00 38.58 4.68
N ILE A 171 3.79 38.22 5.10
CA ILE A 171 2.93 39.13 5.86
C ILE A 171 3.44 39.13 7.29
N ALA A 172 4.05 40.23 7.73
CA ALA A 172 4.43 40.45 9.11
C ALA A 172 3.16 40.57 9.99
N PRO A 173 3.10 39.92 11.17
CA PRO A 173 1.98 40.11 12.07
C PRO A 173 2.07 41.50 12.73
N SER A 174 1.10 42.38 12.46
CA SER A 174 0.93 43.61 13.23
C SER A 174 0.28 43.26 14.58
N TRP A 175 1.09 43.19 15.63
CA TRP A 175 0.58 43.26 17.00
C TRP A 175 0.37 44.73 17.34
N ALA A 176 -0.85 45.22 17.14
CA ALA A 176 -1.28 46.52 17.62
C ALA A 176 -2.69 46.39 18.21
N GLY A 177 -2.77 46.58 19.52
CA GLY A 177 -3.97 47.05 20.19
C GLY A 177 -4.87 45.99 20.81
N LEU A 178 -4.54 45.56 22.02
CA LEU A 178 -5.53 45.28 23.07
C LEU A 178 -4.90 45.70 24.41
N SER A 179 -5.14 46.96 24.79
CA SER A 179 -5.05 47.43 26.17
C SER A 179 -6.44 47.34 26.77
N ALA A 180 -6.56 46.57 27.86
CA ALA A 180 -7.42 46.81 29.03
C ALA A 180 -7.11 45.74 30.06
#